data_AF-A0A9P6TZZ9-F1
#
_entry.id   AF-A0A9P6TZZ9-F1
#
_cell.length_a   1.000
_cell.length_b   1.000
_cell.length_c   1.000
_cell.angle_alpha   90.00
_cell.angle_beta   90.00
_cell.angle_gamma   90.00
#
_symmetry.space_group_name_H-M   'P 1'
#
loop_
_entity.id
_entity.type
_entity.pdbx_description
1 polymer ?
#
loop_
_entity_poly.entity_id
_entity_poly.type
_entity_poly.pdbx_seq_one_letter_code
_entity_poly.pdbx_strand_id
1 'polypeptide(L)'
;MSSPLTEDQIEELITKALDARTYSYSPYSKFRVGAALLTQDGKIFQGGAICAERTAFVKAVFGKNLEIFFINPDRAYKRAILADLLPHAFGPEDVDQVEK
;
A
#
# COMPACT_ATOMS: atom_id res chain seq x y z
N MET A 1 -11.85 5.51 15.30
CA MET A 1 -12.80 5.38 14.17
C MET A 1 -12.18 6.12 13.01
N SER A 2 -11.62 5.41 12.01
CA SER A 2 -11.10 6.05 10.82
C SER A 2 -12.30 6.36 9.92
N SER A 3 -12.56 7.64 9.65
CA SER A 3 -13.61 8.05 8.71
C SER A 3 -13.33 7.44 7.33
N PRO A 4 -14.37 7.07 6.56
CA PRO A 4 -14.17 6.58 5.20
C PRO A 4 -13.47 7.64 4.35
N LEU A 5 -12.52 7.21 3.52
CA LEU A 5 -11.86 8.08 2.54
C LEU A 5 -12.90 8.70 1.61
N THR A 6 -12.74 9.98 1.28
CA THR A 6 -13.62 10.65 0.31
C THR A 6 -13.32 10.18 -1.10
N GLU A 7 -14.30 10.27 -2.00
CA GLU A 7 -14.13 9.89 -3.41
C GLU A 7 -12.96 10.66 -4.06
N ASP A 8 -12.84 11.97 -3.78
CA ASP A 8 -11.76 12.82 -4.27
C ASP A 8 -10.37 12.34 -3.82
N GLN A 9 -10.24 11.89 -2.57
CA GLN A 9 -8.98 11.35 -2.05
C GLN A 9 -8.60 10.03 -2.72
N ILE A 10 -9.60 9.20 -3.04
CA ILE A 10 -9.38 7.94 -3.76
C ILE A 10 -8.90 8.23 -5.18
N GLU A 11 -9.52 9.18 -5.88
CA GLU A 11 -9.09 9.58 -7.22
C GLU A 11 -7.66 10.18 -7.22
N GLU A 12 -7.34 10.99 -6.22
CA GLU A 12 -5.99 11.54 -6.05
C GLU A 12 -4.98 10.42 -5.83
N LEU A 13 -5.28 9.45 -4.95
CA LEU A 13 -4.42 8.30 -4.69
C LEU A 13 -4.21 7.43 -5.93
N ILE A 14 -5.27 7.18 -6.70
CA ILE A 14 -5.19 6.44 -7.96
C ILE A 14 -4.25 7.15 -8.94
N THR A 15 -4.43 8.47 -9.08
CA THR A 15 -3.62 9.27 -9.99
C THR A 15 -2.15 9.26 -9.59
N LYS A 16 -1.85 9.43 -8.29
CA LYS A 16 -0.48 9.38 -7.75
C LYS A 16 0.14 7.98 -7.88
N ALA A 17 -0.62 6.91 -7.64
CA ALA A 17 -0.13 5.55 -7.80
C ALA A 17 0.21 5.22 -9.27
N LEU A 18 -0.59 5.71 -10.21
CA LEU A 18 -0.31 5.58 -11.64
C LEU A 18 0.92 6.38 -12.07
N ASP A 19 1.05 7.63 -11.61
CA ASP A 19 2.22 8.48 -11.87
C ASP A 19 3.50 7.86 -11.28
N ALA A 20 3.40 7.23 -10.11
CA ALA A 20 4.51 6.57 -9.44
C ALA A 20 5.14 5.43 -10.27
N ARG A 21 4.40 4.85 -11.22
CA ARG A 21 4.90 3.82 -12.15
C ARG A 21 6.03 4.34 -13.03
N THR A 22 6.10 5.64 -13.28
CA THR A 22 7.16 6.26 -14.10
C THR A 22 8.53 6.19 -13.41
N TYR A 23 8.56 6.19 -12.08
CA TYR A 23 9.76 6.03 -11.26
C TYR A 23 10.21 4.57 -11.13
N SER A 24 9.43 3.61 -11.63
CA SER A 24 9.75 2.18 -11.53
C SER A 24 10.95 1.81 -12.38
N TYR A 25 12.06 1.43 -11.73
CA TYR A 25 13.22 0.85 -12.39
C TYR A 25 13.03 -0.67 -12.59
N SER A 26 12.49 -1.05 -13.75
CA SER A 26 12.15 -2.45 -14.07
C SER A 26 12.76 -2.94 -15.40
N PRO A 27 14.09 -2.93 -15.57
CA PRO A 27 14.73 -3.29 -16.84
C PRO A 27 14.53 -4.77 -17.21
N TYR A 28 14.40 -5.65 -16.21
CA TYR A 28 14.28 -7.10 -16.40
C TYR A 28 12.83 -7.54 -16.66
N SER A 29 11.91 -7.24 -15.73
CA SER A 29 10.51 -7.68 -15.83
C SER A 29 9.70 -6.90 -16.87
N LYS A 30 10.15 -5.68 -17.23
CA LYS A 30 9.43 -4.71 -18.06
C LYS A 30 8.02 -4.36 -17.51
N PHE A 31 7.75 -4.72 -16.27
CA PHE A 31 6.48 -4.48 -15.59
C PHE A 31 6.65 -3.35 -14.57
N ARG A 32 5.98 -2.22 -14.83
CA ARG A 32 6.07 -1.01 -14.00
C ARG A 32 4.92 -0.94 -13.00
N VAL A 33 5.28 -0.96 -11.72
CA VAL A 33 4.35 -0.89 -10.60
C VAL A 33 4.64 0.39 -9.80
N GLY A 34 3.58 1.06 -9.36
CA GLY A 34 3.65 2.23 -8.51
C GLY A 34 2.66 2.07 -7.38
N ALA A 35 2.97 2.66 -6.22
CA ALA A 35 2.07 2.74 -5.09
C ALA A 35 2.04 4.17 -4.56
N ALA A 36 0.87 4.52 -4.01
CA ALA A 36 0.68 5.72 -3.22
C ALA A 36 0.11 5.33 -1.85
N LEU A 37 0.56 6.01 -0.80
CA LEU A 37 0.15 5.81 0.58
C LEU A 37 -0.38 7.13 1.13
N LEU A 38 -1.62 7.14 1.61
CA LEU A 38 -2.17 8.25 2.40
C LEU A 38 -1.95 7.98 3.89
N THR A 39 -1.38 8.95 4.59
CA THR A 39 -1.22 8.91 6.05
C THR A 39 -2.38 9.56 6.76
N GLN A 40 -2.54 9.29 8.06
CA GLN A 40 -3.57 9.92 8.89
C GLN A 40 -3.43 11.45 8.94
N ASP A 41 -2.20 11.96 8.81
CA ASP A 41 -1.91 13.40 8.68
C ASP A 41 -2.32 14.02 7.32
N GLY A 42 -2.93 13.24 6.42
CA GLY A 42 -3.34 13.70 5.10
C GLY A 42 -2.19 13.82 4.08
N LYS A 43 -0.97 13.38 4.44
CA LYS A 43 0.18 13.40 3.51
C LYS A 43 0.17 12.16 2.63
N ILE A 44 0.38 12.36 1.33
CA ILE A 44 0.50 11.30 0.33
C ILE A 44 1.98 11.05 0.02
N PHE A 45 2.39 9.78 0.10
CA PHE A 45 3.72 9.32 -0.31
C PHE A 45 3.60 8.43 -1.54
N GLN A 46 4.43 8.66 -2.54
CA GLN A 46 4.48 7.87 -3.78
C GLN A 46 5.82 7.16 -3.93
N GLY A 47 5.85 5.97 -4.54
CA GLY A 47 7.09 5.21 -4.69
C GLY A 47 7.11 4.25 -5.87
N GLY A 48 8.27 4.16 -6.53
CA GLY A 48 8.61 3.18 -7.57
C GLY A 48 9.83 2.34 -7.15
N ALA A 49 9.69 1.01 -7.24
CA ALA A 49 10.71 -0.05 -7.15
C ALA A 49 11.69 -0.10 -5.93
N ILE A 50 11.24 -0.68 -4.81
CA ILE A 50 11.73 -1.98 -4.30
C ILE A 50 10.51 -2.68 -3.69
N CYS A 51 9.65 -3.24 -4.54
CA CYS A 51 8.22 -3.51 -4.28
C CYS A 51 7.48 -2.26 -3.81
N ALA A 52 6.58 -1.76 -4.66
CA ALA A 52 5.69 -0.67 -4.31
C ALA A 52 4.91 -1.01 -3.02
N GLU A 53 4.63 -2.31 -2.84
CA GLU A 53 4.17 -2.92 -1.60
C GLU A 53 5.18 -2.69 -0.48
N ARG A 54 6.42 -3.19 -0.51
CA ARG A 54 7.38 -3.01 0.61
C ARG A 54 7.66 -1.55 0.97
N THR A 55 7.69 -0.61 0.01
CA THR A 55 7.88 0.82 0.33
C THR A 55 6.64 1.44 1.01
N ALA A 56 5.44 1.09 0.58
CA ALA A 56 4.20 1.52 1.24
C ALA A 56 3.98 0.79 2.58
N PHE A 57 4.33 -0.49 2.62
CA PHE A 57 4.16 -1.40 3.74
C PHE A 57 5.16 -1.08 4.86
N VAL A 58 6.46 -0.95 4.60
CA VAL A 58 7.47 -0.62 5.62
C VAL A 58 7.15 0.67 6.38
N LYS A 59 6.43 1.62 5.77
CA LYS A 59 5.99 2.86 6.42
C LYS A 59 4.64 2.73 7.14
N ALA A 60 3.81 1.75 6.77
CA ALA A 60 2.51 1.44 7.36
C ALA A 60 2.53 0.24 8.34
N VAL A 61 3.66 -0.49 8.44
CA VAL A 61 3.86 -1.76 9.19
C VAL A 61 3.45 -1.71 10.66
N PHE A 62 3.22 -0.53 11.25
CA PHE A 62 2.74 -0.43 12.62
C PHE A 62 1.20 -0.35 12.76
N GLY A 63 0.42 -0.48 11.69
CA GLY A 63 -1.05 -0.43 11.72
C GLY A 63 -1.73 -1.70 11.18
N LYS A 64 -2.53 -2.40 12.01
CA LYS A 64 -3.29 -3.61 11.60
C LYS A 64 -4.47 -3.33 10.66
N ASN A 65 -4.97 -2.10 10.64
CA ASN A 65 -6.14 -1.67 9.84
C ASN A 65 -5.71 -0.83 8.64
N LEU A 66 -5.00 -1.44 7.69
CA LEU A 66 -4.62 -0.79 6.43
C LEU A 66 -5.63 -1.15 5.34
N GLU A 67 -6.29 -0.14 4.77
CA GLU A 67 -7.08 -0.29 3.54
C GLU A 67 -6.15 -0.23 2.32
N ILE A 68 -6.24 -1.24 1.46
CA ILE A 68 -5.43 -1.39 0.26
C ILE A 68 -6.35 -1.32 -0.95
N PHE A 69 -5.97 -0.48 -1.92
CA PHE A 69 -6.65 -0.33 -3.19
C PHE A 69 -5.78 -0.91 -4.30
N PHE A 70 -6.21 -2.03 -4.87
CA PHE A 70 -5.62 -2.60 -6.08
C PHE A 70 -6.17 -1.88 -7.28
N ILE A 71 -5.31 -1.30 -8.11
CA ILE A 71 -5.71 -0.44 -9.21
C ILE A 71 -5.19 -1.03 -10.51
N ASN A 72 -6.09 -1.16 -11.49
CA ASN A 72 -5.76 -1.55 -12.84
C ASN A 72 -5.47 -0.31 -13.71
N PRO A 73 -4.77 -0.48 -14.85
CA PRO A 73 -4.48 0.63 -15.77
C PRO A 73 -5.73 1.33 -16.34
N ASP A 74 -6.89 0.66 -16.35
CA ASP A 74 -8.20 1.19 -16.72
C ASP A 74 -8.85 2.04 -15.60
N ARG A 75 -8.13 2.27 -14.49
CA ARG A 75 -8.59 2.94 -13.26
C ARG A 75 -9.65 2.17 -12.48
N ALA A 76 -10.01 0.95 -12.90
CA ALA A 76 -10.81 0.08 -12.07
C ALA A 76 -10.02 -0.28 -10.81
N TYR A 77 -10.66 -0.20 -9.65
CA TYR A 77 -10.01 -0.52 -8.38
C TYR A 77 -10.79 -1.55 -7.57
N LYS A 78 -10.06 -2.35 -6.80
CA LYS A 78 -10.61 -3.28 -5.82
C LYS A 78 -10.06 -2.94 -4.44
N ARG A 79 -10.96 -2.80 -3.46
CA ARG A 79 -10.60 -2.55 -2.07
C ARG A 79 -10.40 -3.87 -1.33
N ALA A 80 -9.40 -3.93 -0.46
CA ALA A 80 -9.16 -5.02 0.45
C ALA A 80 -8.58 -4.47 1.76
N ILE A 81 -8.80 -5.17 2.87
CA ILE A 81 -8.16 -4.87 4.15
C ILE A 81 -6.96 -5.79 4.30
N LEU A 82 -5.88 -5.29 4.90
CA LEU A 82 -4.67 -6.09 5.08
C LEU A 82 -4.93 -7.37 5.89
N ALA A 83 -5.75 -7.30 6.94
CA ALA A 83 -6.11 -8.47 7.75
C ALA A 83 -6.79 -9.57 6.93
N ASP A 84 -7.57 -9.22 5.90
CA ASP A 84 -8.22 -10.20 5.03
C ASP A 84 -7.25 -10.81 4.02
N LEU A 85 -6.22 -10.05 3.61
CA LEU A 85 -5.17 -10.52 2.70
C LEU A 85 -4.16 -11.42 3.40
N LEU A 86 -3.87 -11.15 4.68
CA LEU A 86 -2.93 -11.90 5.51
C LEU A 86 -3.56 -12.21 6.88
N PRO A 87 -4.50 -13.17 6.96
CA PRO A 87 -5.24 -13.49 8.19
C PRO A 87 -4.39 -14.09 9.31
N HIS A 88 -3.22 -14.63 8.96
CA HIS A 88 -2.24 -15.21 9.88
C HIS A 88 -0.87 -14.56 9.68
N ALA A 89 -0.84 -13.23 9.57
CA ALA A 89 0.41 -12.49 9.45
C ALA A 89 1.28 -12.71 10.69
N PHE A 90 2.52 -13.15 10.48
CA PHE A 90 3.54 -13.21 11.53
C PHE A 90 3.94 -11.79 11.92
N GLY A 91 3.82 -11.46 13.22
CA GLY A 91 4.07 -10.12 13.76
C GLY A 91 5.12 -10.11 14.87
N PRO A 92 5.48 -8.91 15.38
CA PRO A 92 6.36 -8.78 16.53
C PRO A 92 5.88 -9.56 17.76
N GLU A 93 4.55 -9.72 17.93
CA GLU A 93 3.92 -10.51 18.99
C GLU A 93 4.30 -12.00 18.99
N ASP A 94 4.71 -12.54 17.84
CA ASP A 94 5.13 -13.93 17.69
C ASP A 94 6.63 -14.11 18.01
N VAL A 95 7.40 -13.02 18.03
CA VAL A 95 8.85 -13.04 18.26
C VAL A 95 9.17 -13.21 19.75
N ASP A 96 8.37 -12.61 20.64
CA ASP A 96 8.55 -12.70 22.10
C ASP A 96 8.21 -14.09 22.69
N GLN A 97 7.68 -15.01 21.88
CA GLN A 97 7.31 -16.37 22.32
C GLN A 97 8.45 -17.39 22.25
N VAL A 98 9.64 -17.00 21.79
CA VAL A 98 10.79 -17.91 21.56
C VAL A 98 11.77 -17.97 22.75
N GLU A 99 11.62 -17.11 23.77
CA GLU A 99 12.50 -17.09 24.96
C GLU A 99 11.94 -17.81 26.22
N LYS A 100 11.08 -18.82 26.07
CA LYS A 100 10.69 -19.70 27.19
C LYS A 100 10.93 -21.17 26.93
#